data_AF-A0A0T9LFG1-F1
#
_entry.id   AF-A0A0T9LFG1-F1
#
_cell.length_a   1.000
_cell.length_b   1.000
_cell.length_c   1.000
_cell.angle_alpha   90.00
_cell.angle_beta   90.00
_cell.angle_gamma   90.00
#
_symmetry.space_group_name_H-M   'P 1'
#
loop_
_entity.id
_entity.type
_entity.pdbx_description
1 polymer ?
#
loop_
_entity_poly.entity_id
_entity_poly.type
_entity_poly.pdbx_seq_one_letter_code
_entity_poly.pdbx_strand_id
1 'polypeptide(L)'
;MASDIPRKTESNTLIHRHYHPQGCKGVTLITHVSPLGSMDLLSQLEVDMLKRTASSDLYRLFRNCSLAVLNSGSLTDNSKELLSRYESFDINVLRRERGVKLELVNPPEHAFVDGKIIRSLQANLFAVLRDILFVNGQIVNAGRFQHLNMENSSHLTNLVFSILRNARALHLDEDPNMIVCWGGHSINETEYLYARKVGSQLGLRELNICTGCGPGAMEAPMKGAAVGHAQQRYRQGRFIGMTEPSIIAAEPPNPLVNELIIMPDIEKRLEAFVRIAHGIIIFPGGVGTAEELLYLLGILMNPHNKEQVLPLILTGPKESADYFRVVDEFIMNTLGDEARKYYQIIIDDPDEVARQMKKAMPLVKENRRNTGDAYSFNWSIRIEPDLQHPFEPNHENMANLDLSHNQAPEKLAAALRRAFSGIVAGNVKEVGIHAIEAHGPFKLHGDPLLMKQMDQLLQGFIIQQRMKLPGSAYTPCYEICS
;
A
#
# COMPACT_ATOMS: atom_id res chain seq x y z
N MET A 1 -52.11 7.66 0.41
CA MET A 1 -51.56 8.88 -0.20
C MET A 1 -50.87 9.69 0.89
N ALA A 2 -49.57 9.52 1.03
CA ALA A 2 -48.70 10.41 1.79
C ALA A 2 -47.46 10.59 0.92
N SER A 3 -47.19 11.84 0.58
CA SER A 3 -46.29 12.29 -0.48
C SER A 3 -44.82 12.15 -0.10
N ASP A 4 -44.08 11.38 -0.89
CA ASP A 4 -42.62 11.40 -0.93
C ASP A 4 -42.11 12.75 -1.46
N ILE A 5 -41.35 13.46 -0.64
CA ILE A 5 -40.57 14.63 -1.05
C ILE A 5 -39.11 14.16 -1.23
N PRO A 6 -38.54 14.17 -2.45
CA PRO A 6 -37.15 13.80 -2.63
C PRO A 6 -36.23 14.92 -2.10
N ARG A 7 -35.33 14.56 -1.17
CA ARG A 7 -34.24 15.45 -0.72
C ARG A 7 -33.26 15.69 -1.87
N LYS A 8 -33.20 16.92 -2.38
CA LYS A 8 -32.15 17.37 -3.29
C LYS A 8 -30.80 17.42 -2.55
N THR A 9 -29.84 16.60 -2.97
CA THR A 9 -28.41 16.82 -2.72
C THR A 9 -27.86 17.74 -3.81
N GLU A 10 -27.76 19.03 -3.53
CA GLU A 10 -27.12 20.00 -4.44
C GLU A 10 -25.60 19.98 -4.24
N SER A 11 -24.88 19.45 -5.22
CA SER A 11 -23.46 19.71 -5.43
C SER A 11 -23.36 20.89 -6.39
N ASN A 12 -23.17 22.11 -5.86
CA ASN A 12 -22.94 23.29 -6.69
C ASN A 12 -21.46 23.38 -7.06
N THR A 13 -21.14 23.05 -8.31
CA THR A 13 -19.88 23.46 -8.95
C THR A 13 -20.02 24.94 -9.29
N LEU A 14 -19.44 25.81 -8.47
CA LEU A 14 -19.43 27.25 -8.71
C LEU A 14 -18.19 27.61 -9.53
N ILE A 15 -18.38 27.92 -10.82
CA ILE A 15 -17.35 28.59 -11.62
C ILE A 15 -17.35 30.06 -11.22
N HIS A 16 -16.49 30.45 -10.28
CA HIS A 16 -16.29 31.87 -9.97
C HIS A 16 -15.44 32.52 -11.08
N ARG A 17 -16.09 33.25 -11.99
CA ARG A 17 -15.40 34.17 -12.90
C ARG A 17 -15.15 35.49 -12.17
N HIS A 18 -13.98 35.65 -11.57
CA HIS A 18 -13.54 36.97 -11.11
C HIS A 18 -13.04 37.80 -12.30
N TYR A 19 -13.81 38.80 -12.71
CA TYR A 19 -13.36 39.83 -13.66
C TYR A 19 -12.66 40.95 -12.88
N HIS A 20 -11.33 40.95 -12.89
CA HIS A 20 -10.53 42.14 -12.59
C HIS A 20 -10.11 42.80 -13.92
N PRO A 21 -10.18 44.14 -14.05
CA PRO A 21 -9.73 44.81 -15.25
C PRO A 21 -8.21 44.95 -15.18
N GLN A 22 -7.50 44.03 -15.84
CA GLN A 22 -6.15 44.13 -16.45
C GLN A 22 -5.36 42.82 -16.32
N GLY A 23 -5.03 42.20 -17.47
CA GLY A 23 -3.98 41.18 -17.62
C GLY A 23 -4.45 39.72 -17.49
N CYS A 24 -4.29 38.95 -18.57
CA CYS A 24 -4.52 37.50 -18.63
C CYS A 24 -3.89 36.76 -17.43
N LYS A 25 -4.73 36.16 -16.57
CA LYS A 25 -4.33 35.09 -15.63
C LYS A 25 -5.42 34.03 -15.57
N GLY A 26 -5.01 32.76 -15.53
CA GLY A 26 -5.85 31.58 -15.72
C GLY A 26 -7.06 31.50 -14.80
N VAL A 27 -8.10 30.80 -15.26
CA VAL A 27 -9.34 30.56 -14.50
C VAL A 27 -9.04 29.60 -13.35
N THR A 28 -9.17 30.06 -12.10
CA THR A 28 -9.08 29.18 -10.92
C THR A 28 -10.37 28.38 -10.76
N LEU A 29 -10.29 27.06 -10.85
CA LEU A 29 -11.42 26.17 -10.62
C LEU A 29 -11.54 25.87 -9.12
N ILE A 30 -12.70 26.15 -8.51
CA ILE A 30 -12.96 25.86 -7.10
C ILE A 30 -14.14 24.90 -6.99
N THR A 31 -13.93 23.77 -6.29
CA THR A 31 -14.95 22.76 -6.05
C THR A 31 -15.07 22.45 -4.57
N HIS A 32 -16.30 22.33 -4.07
CA HIS A 32 -16.56 21.93 -2.69
C HIS A 32 -17.00 20.46 -2.61
N VAL A 33 -16.31 19.70 -1.76
CA VAL A 33 -16.56 18.29 -1.53
C VAL A 33 -17.02 18.09 -0.08
N SER A 34 -18.14 17.38 0.11
CA SER A 34 -18.68 17.04 1.43
C SER A 34 -18.36 15.59 1.78
N PRO A 35 -18.23 15.22 3.07
CA PRO A 35 -17.95 13.85 3.48
C PRO A 35 -19.00 12.85 3.00
N LEU A 36 -18.56 11.63 2.71
CA LEU A 36 -19.44 10.48 2.50
C LEU A 36 -19.63 9.73 3.81
N GLY A 37 -20.89 9.47 4.17
CA GLY A 37 -21.24 8.72 5.37
C GLY A 37 -20.95 9.47 6.68
N SER A 38 -20.78 8.71 7.76
CA SER A 38 -20.57 9.21 9.12
C SER A 38 -19.10 9.46 9.41
N MET A 39 -18.41 10.24 8.57
CA MET A 39 -17.14 10.75 9.06
C MET A 39 -17.41 11.57 10.32
N ASP A 40 -16.78 11.14 11.40
CA ASP A 40 -16.98 11.70 12.72
C ASP A 40 -16.64 13.19 12.70
N LEU A 41 -17.46 13.96 13.41
CA LEU A 41 -17.31 15.40 13.54
C LEU A 41 -15.89 15.73 14.00
N LEU A 42 -15.06 16.35 13.14
CA LEU A 42 -13.76 16.85 13.57
C LEU A 42 -13.96 17.99 14.58
N SER A 43 -13.20 17.93 15.67
CA SER A 43 -13.09 19.02 16.63
C SER A 43 -12.44 20.25 16.00
N GLN A 44 -12.62 21.40 16.63
CA GLN A 44 -12.01 22.64 16.16
C GLN A 44 -10.48 22.57 16.18
N LEU A 45 -9.91 21.88 17.16
CA LEU A 45 -8.47 21.70 17.31
C LEU A 45 -7.88 20.86 16.17
N GLU A 46 -8.54 19.78 15.76
CA GLU A 46 -8.10 18.93 14.64
C GLU A 46 -8.10 19.69 13.32
N VAL A 47 -9.13 20.50 13.07
CA VAL A 47 -9.15 21.35 11.87
C VAL A 47 -8.06 22.42 11.92
N ASP A 48 -7.83 23.02 13.09
CA ASP A 48 -6.81 24.05 13.26
C ASP A 48 -5.38 23.48 13.12
N MET A 49 -5.15 22.19 13.44
CA MET A 49 -3.86 21.52 13.18
C MET A 49 -3.48 21.56 11.70
N LEU A 50 -4.43 21.41 10.78
CA LEU A 50 -4.18 21.51 9.33
C LEU A 50 -4.14 22.97 8.85
N LYS A 51 -4.84 23.87 9.52
CA LYS A 51 -4.88 25.30 9.14
C LYS A 51 -3.69 26.11 9.63
N ARG A 52 -2.86 25.58 10.52
CA ARG A 52 -1.63 26.25 10.98
C ARG A 52 -0.63 26.33 9.82
N THR A 53 -0.87 27.31 8.96
CA THR A 53 -0.09 27.73 7.80
C THR A 53 -0.01 26.69 6.67
N ALA A 54 -0.30 27.12 5.42
CA ALA A 54 -0.05 26.34 4.19
C ALA A 54 1.43 25.95 4.00
N SER A 55 2.31 26.40 4.89
CA SER A 55 3.73 26.04 5.00
C SER A 55 4.04 24.95 6.03
N SER A 56 3.06 24.39 6.76
CA SER A 56 3.33 23.27 7.67
C SER A 56 3.56 21.96 6.91
N ASP A 57 4.44 21.10 7.44
CA ASP A 57 4.74 19.80 6.83
C ASP A 57 3.49 18.90 6.78
N LEU A 58 2.63 18.98 7.80
CA LEU A 58 1.36 18.26 7.84
C LEU A 58 0.40 18.69 6.72
N TYR A 59 0.35 19.99 6.41
CA TYR A 59 -0.45 20.49 5.29
C TYR A 59 0.08 19.98 3.95
N ARG A 60 1.40 20.05 3.73
CA ARG A 60 2.03 19.54 2.49
C ARG A 60 1.78 18.04 2.31
N LEU A 61 1.91 17.27 3.40
CA LEU A 61 1.60 15.86 3.45
C LEU A 61 0.15 15.59 3.05
N PHE A 62 -0.80 16.29 3.68
CA PHE A 62 -2.22 16.18 3.38
C PHE A 62 -2.54 16.55 1.92
N ARG A 63 -1.97 17.65 1.42
CA ARG A 63 -2.11 18.10 0.02
C ARG A 63 -1.60 17.05 -0.96
N ASN A 64 -0.39 16.55 -0.75
CA ASN A 64 0.24 15.61 -1.68
C ASN A 64 -0.49 14.26 -1.70
N CYS A 65 -0.91 13.73 -0.54
CA CYS A 65 -1.74 12.53 -0.47
C CYS A 65 -3.11 12.74 -1.15
N SER A 66 -3.72 13.90 -0.97
CA SER A 66 -5.00 14.24 -1.61
C SER A 66 -4.88 14.35 -3.14
N LEU A 67 -3.79 14.95 -3.63
CA LEU A 67 -3.47 15.01 -5.05
C LEU A 67 -3.27 13.62 -5.64
N ALA A 68 -2.53 12.75 -4.95
CA ALA A 68 -2.34 11.36 -5.37
C ALA A 68 -3.66 10.60 -5.50
N VAL A 69 -4.58 10.76 -4.53
CA VAL A 69 -5.94 10.20 -4.62
C VAL A 69 -6.69 10.74 -5.84
N LEU A 70 -6.66 12.05 -6.07
CA LEU A 70 -7.35 12.67 -7.21
C LEU A 70 -6.77 12.25 -8.57
N ASN A 71 -5.51 11.80 -8.59
CA ASN A 71 -4.81 11.35 -9.79
C ASN A 71 -4.85 9.82 -9.98
N SER A 72 -5.80 9.16 -9.32
CA SER A 72 -6.08 7.73 -9.48
C SER A 72 -6.34 7.36 -10.94
N GLY A 73 -5.66 6.32 -11.44
CA GLY A 73 -5.76 5.87 -12.82
C GLY A 73 -4.81 6.57 -13.81
N SER A 74 -3.99 7.52 -13.34
CA SER A 74 -2.90 8.08 -14.14
C SER A 74 -1.78 7.07 -14.36
N LEU A 75 -1.24 7.04 -15.57
CA LEU A 75 -0.11 6.19 -15.97
C LEU A 75 1.23 6.90 -15.71
N THR A 76 1.51 7.27 -14.46
CA THR A 76 2.82 7.80 -14.05
C THR A 76 3.25 7.13 -12.76
N ASP A 77 4.50 6.68 -12.71
CA ASP A 77 5.17 6.08 -11.54
C ASP A 77 6.17 7.06 -10.89
N ASN A 78 6.21 8.31 -11.37
CA ASN A 78 7.14 9.33 -10.89
C ASN A 78 6.41 10.39 -10.05
N SER A 79 6.65 10.35 -8.74
CA SER A 79 6.10 11.29 -7.76
C SER A 79 6.42 12.76 -8.09
N LYS A 80 7.64 13.05 -8.57
CA LYS A 80 8.08 14.42 -8.93
C LYS A 80 7.34 14.95 -10.16
N GLU A 81 7.11 14.11 -11.17
CA GLU A 81 6.34 14.48 -12.37
C GLU A 81 4.88 14.77 -12.04
N LEU A 82 4.29 13.98 -11.15
CA LEU A 82 2.92 14.21 -10.67
C LEU A 82 2.79 15.56 -9.96
N LEU A 83 3.68 15.82 -9.00
CA LEU A 83 3.62 17.03 -8.18
C LEU A 83 3.90 18.30 -9.02
N SER A 84 4.83 18.25 -9.98
CA SER A 84 5.14 19.38 -10.86
C SER A 84 4.02 19.70 -11.85
N ARG A 85 3.31 18.68 -12.34
CA ARG A 85 2.16 18.88 -13.24
C ARG A 85 1.02 19.66 -12.58
N TYR A 86 0.87 19.52 -11.26
CA TYR A 86 -0.21 20.14 -10.47
C TYR A 86 0.33 21.09 -9.39
N GLU A 87 1.26 21.97 -9.76
CA GLU A 87 1.74 23.04 -8.87
C GLU A 87 0.61 23.97 -8.39
N SER A 88 -0.38 24.21 -9.25
CA SER A 88 -1.52 25.10 -8.95
C SER A 88 -2.63 24.44 -8.14
N PHE A 89 -2.53 23.12 -7.87
CA PHE A 89 -3.50 22.41 -7.03
C PHE A 89 -3.39 22.88 -5.58
N ASP A 90 -4.51 23.03 -4.89
CA ASP A 90 -4.51 23.27 -3.45
C ASP A 90 -5.75 22.69 -2.79
N ILE A 91 -5.70 22.47 -1.47
CA ILE A 91 -6.80 21.89 -0.73
C ILE A 91 -7.01 22.53 0.64
N ASN A 92 -8.21 23.09 0.85
CA ASN A 92 -8.57 23.73 2.11
C ASN A 92 -9.60 22.92 2.90
N VAL A 93 -9.37 22.81 4.21
CA VAL A 93 -10.36 22.22 5.12
C VAL A 93 -11.29 23.33 5.63
N LEU A 94 -12.53 23.31 5.13
CA LEU A 94 -13.57 24.26 5.48
C LEU A 94 -14.44 23.76 6.63
N ARG A 95 -14.68 24.64 7.59
CA ARG A 95 -15.59 24.42 8.72
C ARG A 95 -17.01 24.79 8.32
N ARG A 96 -17.98 23.94 8.63
CA ARG A 96 -19.42 24.19 8.45
C ARG A 96 -20.19 23.66 9.68
N GLU A 97 -21.42 24.12 9.86
CA GLU A 97 -22.28 23.73 11.00
C GLU A 97 -22.52 22.21 11.07
N ARG A 98 -22.56 21.54 9.91
CA ARG A 98 -22.79 20.09 9.79
C ARG A 98 -21.51 19.27 9.66
N GLY A 99 -20.37 19.83 10.07
CA GLY A 99 -19.06 19.17 10.03
C GLY A 99 -18.09 19.81 9.04
N VAL A 100 -17.27 18.99 8.40
CA VAL A 100 -16.13 19.42 7.58
C VAL A 100 -16.50 19.38 6.10
N LYS A 101 -15.95 20.29 5.30
CA LYS A 101 -15.93 20.21 3.84
C LYS A 101 -14.50 20.40 3.34
N LEU A 102 -14.19 19.82 2.20
CA LEU A 102 -12.94 20.08 1.48
C LEU A 102 -13.25 21.05 0.34
N GLU A 103 -12.42 22.07 0.20
CA GLU A 103 -12.39 22.94 -0.97
C GLU A 103 -11.16 22.57 -1.79
N LEU A 104 -11.38 22.16 -3.02
CA LEU A 104 -10.34 21.81 -3.98
C LEU A 104 -10.14 22.97 -4.93
N VAL A 105 -8.90 23.43 -5.05
CA VAL A 105 -8.46 24.48 -5.97
C VAL A 105 -7.68 23.81 -7.09
N ASN A 106 -8.10 24.02 -8.34
CA ASN A 106 -7.52 23.41 -9.55
C ASN A 106 -7.28 21.87 -9.44
N PRO A 107 -8.28 21.07 -9.03
CA PRO A 107 -8.12 19.63 -8.99
C PRO A 107 -7.98 19.01 -10.39
N PRO A 108 -7.34 17.84 -10.52
CA PRO A 108 -7.30 17.09 -11.78
C PRO A 108 -8.69 16.86 -12.39
N GLU A 109 -8.87 17.18 -13.66
CA GLU A 109 -10.19 17.13 -14.32
C GLU A 109 -10.77 15.71 -14.42
N HIS A 110 -9.90 14.71 -14.60
CA HIS A 110 -10.30 13.30 -14.72
C HIS A 110 -10.87 12.71 -13.41
N ALA A 111 -10.72 13.40 -12.27
CA ALA A 111 -11.38 13.03 -11.03
C ALA A 111 -12.91 13.28 -11.05
N PHE A 112 -13.42 13.93 -12.11
CA PHE A 112 -14.81 14.33 -12.26
C PHE A 112 -15.50 13.63 -13.43
N VAL A 113 -16.76 13.29 -13.23
CA VAL A 113 -17.69 12.84 -14.28
C VAL A 113 -18.87 13.80 -14.27
N ASP A 114 -19.13 14.46 -15.40
CA ASP A 114 -20.17 15.49 -15.56
C ASP A 114 -20.12 16.59 -14.47
N GLY A 115 -18.90 17.03 -14.15
CA GLY A 115 -18.65 18.06 -13.14
C GLY A 115 -18.83 17.61 -11.68
N LYS A 116 -19.06 16.32 -11.43
CA LYS A 116 -19.16 15.73 -10.08
C LYS A 116 -17.98 14.80 -9.81
N ILE A 117 -17.37 14.94 -8.64
CA ILE A 117 -16.27 14.06 -8.22
C ILE A 117 -16.75 12.60 -8.14
N ILE A 118 -15.91 11.67 -8.58
CA ILE A 118 -16.15 10.23 -8.43
C ILE A 118 -16.27 9.89 -6.93
N ARG A 119 -17.31 9.11 -6.55
CA ARG A 119 -17.62 8.83 -5.14
C ARG A 119 -16.50 8.07 -4.41
N SER A 120 -15.78 7.17 -5.07
CA SER A 120 -14.64 6.49 -4.45
C SER A 120 -13.50 7.46 -4.14
N LEU A 121 -13.17 8.37 -5.05
CA LEU A 121 -12.17 9.42 -4.82
C LEU A 121 -12.59 10.37 -3.69
N GLN A 122 -13.87 10.72 -3.65
CA GLN A 122 -14.45 11.48 -2.54
C GLN A 122 -14.27 10.77 -1.20
N ALA A 123 -14.56 9.46 -1.10
CA ALA A 123 -14.35 8.68 0.11
C ALA A 123 -12.86 8.64 0.50
N ASN A 124 -11.99 8.42 -0.48
CA ASN A 124 -10.54 8.34 -0.29
C ASN A 124 -9.92 9.66 0.19
N LEU A 125 -10.38 10.82 -0.30
CA LEU A 125 -9.94 12.13 0.22
C LEU A 125 -10.20 12.30 1.71
N PHE A 126 -11.30 11.72 2.17
CA PHE A 126 -11.69 11.78 3.57
C PHE A 126 -11.03 10.70 4.42
N ALA A 127 -10.67 9.55 3.84
CA ALA A 127 -9.73 8.61 4.45
C ALA A 127 -8.34 9.25 4.65
N VAL A 128 -7.84 10.00 3.65
CA VAL A 128 -6.59 10.78 3.78
C VAL A 128 -6.68 11.74 4.95
N LEU A 129 -7.76 12.53 5.02
CA LEU A 129 -7.96 13.49 6.12
C LEU A 129 -7.98 12.80 7.49
N ARG A 130 -8.74 11.70 7.62
CA ARG A 130 -8.86 10.90 8.83
C ARG A 130 -7.51 10.39 9.32
N ASP A 131 -6.76 9.75 8.44
CA ASP A 131 -5.54 9.03 8.82
C ASP A 131 -4.39 10.00 9.12
N ILE A 132 -4.22 11.05 8.32
CA ILE A 132 -3.18 12.07 8.55
C ILE A 132 -3.40 12.80 9.88
N LEU A 133 -4.64 13.19 10.19
CA LEU A 133 -4.97 13.82 11.47
C LEU A 133 -4.81 12.88 12.65
N PHE A 134 -5.29 11.64 12.52
CA PHE A 134 -5.22 10.66 13.60
C PHE A 134 -3.78 10.30 13.94
N VAL A 135 -2.98 9.95 12.93
CA VAL A 135 -1.56 9.58 13.11
C VAL A 135 -0.78 10.75 13.72
N ASN A 136 -0.94 11.96 13.17
CA ASN A 136 -0.27 13.13 13.73
C ASN A 136 -0.73 13.41 15.17
N GLY A 137 -2.02 13.26 15.46
CA GLY A 137 -2.57 13.37 16.82
C GLY A 137 -1.94 12.37 17.78
N GLN A 138 -1.79 11.10 17.40
CA GLN A 138 -1.15 10.07 18.22
C GLN A 138 0.34 10.38 18.45
N ILE A 139 1.08 10.76 17.39
CA ILE A 139 2.52 11.04 17.48
C ILE A 139 2.80 12.34 18.26
N VAL A 140 2.07 13.42 18.02
CA VAL A 140 2.27 14.70 18.72
C VAL A 140 1.83 14.58 20.19
N ASN A 141 0.75 13.85 20.47
CA ASN A 141 0.30 13.64 21.86
C ASN A 141 1.09 12.56 22.60
N ALA A 142 1.86 11.71 21.89
CA ALA A 142 2.84 10.81 22.51
C ALA A 142 3.86 11.60 23.36
N GLY A 143 4.21 12.82 22.95
CA GLY A 143 5.08 13.70 23.74
C GLY A 143 4.42 14.31 24.98
N ARG A 144 3.09 14.20 25.15
CA ARG A 144 2.33 14.93 26.19
C ARG A 144 1.47 14.07 27.12
N PHE A 145 0.88 12.95 26.66
CA PHE A 145 -0.12 12.22 27.44
C PHE A 145 -0.10 10.68 27.32
N GLN A 146 0.58 10.11 26.31
CA GLN A 146 0.72 8.67 26.15
C GLN A 146 2.21 8.37 26.01
N HIS A 147 2.78 7.51 26.86
CA HIS A 147 4.20 7.11 26.77
C HIS A 147 4.49 6.23 25.54
N LEU A 148 4.08 6.66 24.34
CA LEU A 148 4.31 6.03 23.04
C LEU A 148 5.80 6.11 22.71
N ASN A 149 6.54 5.13 23.20
CA ASN A 149 7.92 4.89 22.82
C ASN A 149 8.00 4.23 21.43
N MET A 150 8.46 4.98 20.43
CA MET A 150 8.67 4.49 19.05
C MET A 150 9.81 3.47 18.94
N GLU A 151 10.65 3.34 19.98
CA GLU A 151 11.67 2.29 20.06
C GLU A 151 11.10 0.95 20.57
N ASN A 152 9.84 0.94 21.05
CA ASN A 152 9.22 -0.25 21.63
C ASN A 152 8.31 -0.97 20.62
N SER A 153 8.69 -2.20 20.26
CA SER A 153 7.95 -3.10 19.37
C SER A 153 6.45 -3.25 19.71
N SER A 154 6.10 -3.34 21.00
CA SER A 154 4.69 -3.45 21.43
C SER A 154 3.92 -2.18 21.12
N HIS A 155 4.53 -1.01 21.33
CA HIS A 155 3.92 0.28 21.02
C HIS A 155 3.74 0.48 19.52
N LEU A 156 4.72 0.06 18.70
CA LEU A 156 4.60 0.08 17.24
C LEU A 156 3.41 -0.77 16.77
N THR A 157 3.29 -2.00 17.30
CA THR A 157 2.16 -2.90 16.99
C THR A 157 0.82 -2.28 17.40
N ASN A 158 0.75 -1.68 18.60
CA ASN A 158 -0.46 -1.02 19.10
C ASN A 158 -0.83 0.23 18.28
N LEU A 159 0.15 0.95 17.75
CA LEU A 159 -0.07 2.06 16.82
C LEU A 159 -0.71 1.55 15.52
N VAL A 160 -0.18 0.48 14.93
CA VAL A 160 -0.76 -0.17 13.73
C VAL A 160 -2.20 -0.58 13.99
N PHE A 161 -2.47 -1.29 15.09
CA PHE A 161 -3.83 -1.67 15.48
C PHE A 161 -4.74 -0.44 15.66
N SER A 162 -4.26 0.61 16.32
CA SER A 162 -5.06 1.82 16.58
C SER A 162 -5.44 2.55 15.30
N ILE A 163 -4.53 2.62 14.32
CA ILE A 163 -4.80 3.22 13.00
C ILE A 163 -5.88 2.40 12.26
N LEU A 164 -5.71 1.07 12.18
CA LEU A 164 -6.67 0.18 11.52
C LEU A 164 -8.05 0.23 12.19
N ARG A 165 -8.09 0.28 13.53
CA ARG A 165 -9.33 0.43 14.30
C ARG A 165 -9.99 1.78 14.03
N ASN A 166 -9.23 2.88 14.03
CA ASN A 166 -9.75 4.22 13.71
C ASN A 166 -10.26 4.30 12.27
N ALA A 167 -9.62 3.58 11.35
CA ALA A 167 -10.07 3.42 9.97
C ALA A 167 -11.32 2.55 9.83
N ARG A 168 -11.81 1.94 10.92
CA ARG A 168 -12.92 0.99 10.97
C ARG A 168 -12.67 -0.27 10.11
N ALA A 169 -11.40 -0.64 9.90
CA ALA A 169 -11.02 -1.79 9.07
C ALA A 169 -11.03 -3.13 9.84
N LEU A 170 -11.16 -3.09 11.17
CA LEU A 170 -11.16 -4.27 12.03
C LEU A 170 -12.60 -4.62 12.44
N HIS A 171 -13.22 -5.55 11.70
CA HIS A 171 -14.59 -5.99 11.94
C HIS A 171 -14.61 -7.16 12.94
N LEU A 172 -15.41 -7.05 14.02
CA LEU A 172 -15.45 -8.06 15.08
C LEU A 172 -16.32 -9.28 14.73
N ASP A 173 -17.34 -9.08 13.90
CA ASP A 173 -18.37 -10.08 13.60
C ASP A 173 -18.12 -10.83 12.28
N GLU A 174 -16.87 -10.88 11.82
CA GLU A 174 -16.48 -11.52 10.55
C GLU A 174 -15.54 -12.71 10.78
N ASP A 175 -15.87 -13.84 10.14
CA ASP A 175 -14.94 -14.95 10.00
C ASP A 175 -13.77 -14.58 9.05
N PRO A 176 -12.58 -15.21 9.21
CA PRO A 176 -11.44 -15.03 8.32
C PRO A 176 -11.80 -15.10 6.82
N ASN A 177 -11.62 -13.98 6.11
CA ASN A 177 -11.92 -13.89 4.67
C ASN A 177 -11.03 -12.90 3.89
N MET A 178 -10.05 -12.27 4.55
CA MET A 178 -9.20 -11.23 3.95
C MET A 178 -7.94 -11.85 3.33
N ILE A 179 -7.81 -11.71 2.00
CA ILE A 179 -6.64 -12.15 1.24
C ILE A 179 -5.82 -10.93 0.83
N VAL A 180 -4.56 -10.87 1.29
CA VAL A 180 -3.62 -9.85 0.81
C VAL A 180 -3.07 -10.29 -0.54
N CYS A 181 -3.07 -9.39 -1.51
CA CYS A 181 -2.50 -9.61 -2.84
C CYS A 181 -1.37 -8.62 -3.09
N TRP A 182 -0.17 -9.16 -3.31
CA TRP A 182 1.05 -8.43 -3.65
C TRP A 182 1.50 -8.75 -5.07
N GLY A 183 2.20 -7.82 -5.72
CA GLY A 183 2.69 -7.99 -7.09
C GLY A 183 3.11 -6.67 -7.71
N GLY A 184 3.62 -6.71 -8.94
CA GLY A 184 4.20 -5.54 -9.60
C GLY A 184 3.18 -4.45 -9.94
N HIS A 185 3.60 -3.18 -9.78
CA HIS A 185 2.90 -2.03 -10.34
C HIS A 185 3.00 -1.99 -11.88
N SER A 186 4.14 -2.43 -12.43
CA SER A 186 4.42 -2.57 -13.87
C SER A 186 4.42 -4.05 -14.24
N ILE A 187 3.34 -4.50 -14.89
CA ILE A 187 3.15 -5.88 -15.36
C ILE A 187 2.58 -5.88 -16.77
N ASN A 188 2.82 -6.95 -17.52
CA ASN A 188 2.26 -7.10 -18.86
C ASN A 188 0.76 -7.47 -18.83
N GLU A 189 0.11 -7.44 -19.99
CA GLU A 189 -1.32 -7.74 -20.12
C GLU A 189 -1.67 -9.17 -19.68
N THR A 190 -0.82 -10.17 -20.01
CA THR A 190 -1.04 -11.57 -19.63
C THR A 190 -1.06 -11.74 -18.11
N GLU A 191 -0.10 -11.15 -17.40
CA GLU A 191 -0.03 -11.13 -15.94
C GLU A 191 -1.22 -10.39 -15.33
N TYR A 192 -1.61 -9.25 -15.91
CA TYR A 192 -2.78 -8.48 -15.44
C TYR A 192 -4.08 -9.29 -15.58
N LEU A 193 -4.29 -9.94 -16.73
CA LEU A 193 -5.45 -10.78 -16.98
C LEU A 193 -5.46 -12.00 -16.06
N TYR A 194 -4.31 -12.61 -15.78
CA TYR A 194 -4.19 -13.71 -14.82
C TYR A 194 -4.56 -13.26 -13.40
N ALA A 195 -3.98 -12.16 -12.90
CA ALA A 195 -4.30 -11.61 -11.58
C ALA A 195 -5.80 -11.24 -11.46
N ARG A 196 -6.41 -10.73 -12.54
CA ARG A 196 -7.86 -10.50 -12.60
C ARG A 196 -8.66 -11.81 -12.54
N LYS A 197 -8.23 -12.88 -13.21
CA LYS A 197 -8.87 -14.20 -13.13
C LYS A 197 -8.79 -14.77 -11.71
N VAL A 198 -7.63 -14.69 -11.05
CA VAL A 198 -7.46 -15.08 -9.64
C VAL A 198 -8.42 -14.28 -8.77
N GLY A 199 -8.48 -12.95 -8.93
CA GLY A 199 -9.44 -12.09 -8.23
C GLY A 199 -10.89 -12.53 -8.41
N SER A 200 -11.29 -12.84 -9.65
CA SER A 200 -12.64 -13.36 -9.94
C SER A 200 -12.93 -14.66 -9.18
N GLN A 201 -11.96 -15.56 -9.11
CA GLN A 201 -12.11 -16.83 -8.40
C GLN A 201 -12.15 -16.67 -6.88
N LEU A 202 -11.42 -15.70 -6.32
CA LEU A 202 -11.54 -15.29 -4.92
C LEU A 202 -12.93 -14.71 -4.63
N GLY A 203 -13.42 -13.81 -5.47
CA GLY A 203 -14.74 -13.20 -5.33
C GLY A 203 -15.88 -14.23 -5.39
N LEU A 204 -15.76 -15.24 -6.26
CA LEU A 204 -16.70 -16.36 -6.33
C LEU A 204 -16.76 -17.22 -5.05
N ARG A 205 -15.78 -17.08 -4.15
CA ARG A 205 -15.70 -17.79 -2.87
C ARG A 205 -15.92 -16.86 -1.67
N GLU A 206 -16.45 -15.66 -1.92
CA GLU A 206 -16.75 -14.63 -0.92
C GLU A 206 -15.52 -14.20 -0.11
N LEU A 207 -14.34 -14.21 -0.75
CA LEU A 207 -13.12 -13.70 -0.15
C LEU A 207 -12.94 -12.22 -0.51
N ASN A 208 -12.47 -11.45 0.47
CA ASN A 208 -12.14 -10.04 0.35
C ASN A 208 -10.67 -9.85 -0.05
N ILE A 209 -10.34 -8.68 -0.59
CA ILE A 209 -9.00 -8.39 -1.10
C ILE A 209 -8.41 -7.17 -0.41
N CYS A 210 -7.16 -7.30 0.03
CA CYS A 210 -6.32 -6.19 0.45
C CYS A 210 -5.09 -6.09 -0.46
N THR A 211 -4.71 -4.88 -0.88
CA THR A 211 -3.55 -4.64 -1.77
C THR A 211 -2.77 -3.39 -1.35
N GLY A 212 -1.63 -3.17 -1.98
CA GLY A 212 -0.86 -1.91 -1.95
C GLY A 212 -1.51 -0.71 -2.65
N CYS A 213 -2.79 -0.83 -3.05
CA CYS A 213 -3.62 0.18 -3.70
C CYS A 213 -3.20 0.66 -5.11
N GLY A 214 -1.95 0.49 -5.54
CA GLY A 214 -1.46 0.95 -6.84
C GLY A 214 -2.05 0.25 -8.09
N PRO A 215 -1.44 0.47 -9.27
CA PRO A 215 -1.85 -0.16 -10.53
C PRO A 215 -1.38 -1.62 -10.64
N GLY A 216 -1.53 -2.22 -11.82
CA GLY A 216 -0.99 -3.55 -12.11
C GLY A 216 -1.63 -4.64 -11.25
N ALA A 217 -0.79 -5.45 -10.59
CA ALA A 217 -1.23 -6.56 -9.73
C ALA A 217 -1.95 -6.10 -8.45
N MET A 218 -1.86 -4.82 -8.09
CA MET A 218 -2.58 -4.24 -6.95
C MET A 218 -4.02 -3.81 -7.31
N GLU A 219 -4.33 -3.69 -8.61
CA GLU A 219 -5.66 -3.33 -9.13
C GLU A 219 -6.41 -4.55 -9.71
N ALA A 220 -5.72 -5.37 -10.50
CA ALA A 220 -6.34 -6.45 -11.26
C ALA A 220 -7.17 -7.43 -10.41
N PRO A 221 -6.69 -7.92 -9.25
CA PRO A 221 -7.46 -8.82 -8.40
C PRO A 221 -8.77 -8.19 -7.91
N MET A 222 -8.77 -6.90 -7.55
CA MET A 222 -9.98 -6.20 -7.11
C MET A 222 -11.02 -6.09 -8.24
N LYS A 223 -10.59 -5.78 -9.47
CA LYS A 223 -11.49 -5.79 -10.65
C LYS A 223 -12.10 -7.17 -10.89
N GLY A 224 -11.33 -8.23 -10.69
CA GLY A 224 -11.82 -9.61 -10.76
C GLY A 224 -12.85 -9.91 -9.67
N ALA A 225 -12.48 -9.65 -8.42
CA ALA A 225 -13.31 -9.96 -7.27
C ALA A 225 -14.64 -9.20 -7.28
N ALA A 226 -14.68 -7.96 -7.79
CA ALA A 226 -15.93 -7.21 -7.94
C ALA A 226 -16.96 -7.97 -8.81
N VAL A 227 -16.51 -8.63 -9.89
CA VAL A 227 -17.37 -9.47 -10.74
C VAL A 227 -17.79 -10.74 -10.01
N GLY A 228 -16.84 -11.42 -9.35
CA GLY A 228 -17.12 -12.63 -8.58
C GLY A 228 -18.11 -12.41 -7.43
N HIS A 229 -17.93 -11.33 -6.66
CA HIS A 229 -18.85 -10.89 -5.60
C HIS A 229 -20.23 -10.60 -6.16
N ALA A 230 -20.33 -9.90 -7.30
CA ALA A 230 -21.62 -9.62 -7.94
C ALA A 230 -22.35 -10.91 -8.36
N GLN A 231 -21.63 -11.90 -8.89
CA GLN A 231 -22.17 -13.22 -9.25
C GLN A 231 -22.68 -13.99 -8.03
N GLN A 232 -21.97 -13.92 -6.90
CA GLN A 232 -22.40 -14.53 -5.62
C GLN A 232 -23.42 -13.69 -4.85
N ARG A 233 -23.77 -12.49 -5.35
CA ARG A 233 -24.57 -11.50 -4.63
C ARG A 233 -23.98 -11.12 -3.26
N TYR A 234 -22.66 -11.20 -3.13
CA TYR A 234 -21.91 -10.81 -1.94
C TYR A 234 -21.83 -9.29 -1.86
N ARG A 235 -22.70 -8.69 -1.02
CA ARG A 235 -22.85 -7.21 -0.93
C ARG A 235 -21.84 -6.54 0.00
N GLN A 236 -21.19 -7.30 0.86
CA GLN A 236 -20.23 -6.81 1.86
C GLN A 236 -18.79 -6.96 1.38
N GLY A 237 -18.56 -6.83 0.06
CA GLY A 237 -17.22 -6.89 -0.53
C GLY A 237 -16.32 -5.78 -0.02
N ARG A 238 -15.16 -6.16 0.52
CA ARG A 238 -14.14 -5.25 1.06
C ARG A 238 -12.92 -5.28 0.15
N PHE A 239 -12.54 -4.10 -0.32
CA PHE A 239 -11.35 -3.83 -1.13
C PHE A 239 -10.50 -2.81 -0.40
N ILE A 240 -9.61 -3.33 0.46
CA ILE A 240 -8.74 -2.53 1.31
C ILE A 240 -7.49 -2.14 0.53
N GLY A 241 -7.27 -0.84 0.37
CA GLY A 241 -6.01 -0.30 -0.15
C GLY A 241 -5.17 0.23 1.01
N MET A 242 -3.97 -0.32 1.21
CA MET A 242 -3.02 0.20 2.19
C MET A 242 -1.86 0.88 1.49
N THR A 243 -1.61 2.13 1.87
CA THR A 243 -0.51 2.94 1.33
C THR A 243 0.17 3.71 2.45
N GLU A 244 1.20 4.47 2.12
CA GLU A 244 1.89 5.37 3.02
C GLU A 244 2.37 6.61 2.24
N PRO A 245 2.66 7.73 2.91
CA PRO A 245 2.93 9.00 2.24
C PRO A 245 4.04 9.01 1.18
N SER A 246 5.11 8.24 1.38
CA SER A 246 6.28 8.29 0.50
C SER A 246 6.07 7.55 -0.82
N ILE A 247 5.06 6.68 -0.91
CA ILE A 247 4.76 5.86 -2.08
C ILE A 247 3.42 6.21 -2.75
N ILE A 248 2.46 6.79 -2.03
CA ILE A 248 1.11 7.06 -2.56
C ILE A 248 1.11 7.88 -3.86
N ALA A 249 2.08 8.78 -4.04
CA ALA A 249 2.20 9.58 -5.26
C ALA A 249 2.70 8.76 -6.47
N ALA A 250 3.56 7.76 -6.25
CA ALA A 250 4.06 6.86 -7.29
C ALA A 250 3.07 5.71 -7.58
N GLU A 251 2.35 5.26 -6.56
CA GLU A 251 1.36 4.19 -6.63
C GLU A 251 0.00 4.69 -6.10
N PRO A 252 -0.69 5.58 -6.84
CA PRO A 252 -1.95 6.16 -6.37
C PRO A 252 -3.04 5.09 -6.24
N PRO A 253 -3.93 5.23 -5.25
CA PRO A 253 -4.95 4.23 -4.97
C PRO A 253 -5.92 4.08 -6.13
N ASN A 254 -6.06 2.87 -6.66
CA ASN A 254 -6.95 2.59 -7.78
C ASN A 254 -8.43 2.79 -7.41
N PRO A 255 -9.32 3.06 -8.38
CA PRO A 255 -10.70 3.45 -8.09
C PRO A 255 -11.59 2.37 -7.46
N LEU A 256 -11.14 1.10 -7.42
CA LEU A 256 -11.89 -0.02 -6.85
C LEU A 256 -11.72 -0.11 -5.33
N VAL A 257 -10.68 0.53 -4.76
CA VAL A 257 -10.49 0.62 -3.32
C VAL A 257 -11.70 1.30 -2.69
N ASN A 258 -12.36 0.61 -1.76
CA ASN A 258 -13.49 1.13 -1.00
C ASN A 258 -13.15 1.39 0.48
N GLU A 259 -12.01 0.88 0.94
CA GLU A 259 -11.43 1.15 2.26
C GLU A 259 -9.97 1.54 2.10
N LEU A 260 -9.69 2.84 1.97
CA LEU A 260 -8.32 3.37 1.93
C LEU A 260 -7.79 3.58 3.35
N ILE A 261 -6.53 3.18 3.57
CA ILE A 261 -5.81 3.34 4.84
C ILE A 261 -4.41 3.88 4.54
N ILE A 262 -4.03 4.97 5.20
CA ILE A 262 -2.68 5.56 5.10
C ILE A 262 -1.91 5.24 6.39
N MET A 263 -0.92 4.36 6.26
CA MET A 263 0.02 4.05 7.33
C MET A 263 1.15 5.10 7.38
N PRO A 264 1.84 5.27 8.52
CA PRO A 264 2.83 6.34 8.67
C PRO A 264 4.09 6.15 7.82
N ASP A 265 4.47 4.90 7.58
CA ASP A 265 5.70 4.49 6.89
C ASP A 265 5.55 3.07 6.31
N ILE A 266 6.58 2.63 5.58
CA ILE A 266 6.61 1.34 4.89
C ILE A 266 6.52 0.18 5.88
N GLU A 267 7.27 0.22 6.97
CA GLU A 267 7.30 -0.88 7.93
C GLU A 267 5.96 -1.08 8.62
N LYS A 268 5.27 0.01 8.98
CA LYS A 268 3.92 -0.08 9.55
C LYS A 268 2.89 -0.51 8.50
N ARG A 269 3.08 -0.16 7.22
CA ARG A 269 2.30 -0.72 6.10
C ARG A 269 2.51 -2.24 5.97
N LEU A 270 3.75 -2.70 5.98
CA LEU A 270 4.11 -4.12 5.92
C LEU A 270 3.55 -4.90 7.11
N GLU A 271 3.69 -4.37 8.33
CA GLU A 271 3.10 -4.97 9.52
C GLU A 271 1.57 -5.01 9.42
N ALA A 272 0.91 -3.94 8.98
CA ALA A 272 -0.53 -3.91 8.81
C ALA A 272 -1.02 -5.04 7.89
N PHE A 273 -0.37 -5.24 6.74
CA PHE A 273 -0.70 -6.36 5.83
C PHE A 273 -0.67 -7.70 6.55
N VAL A 274 0.45 -8.03 7.21
CA VAL A 274 0.63 -9.33 7.87
C VAL A 274 -0.37 -9.53 9.01
N ARG A 275 -0.70 -8.47 9.75
CA ARG A 275 -1.65 -8.53 10.87
C ARG A 275 -3.09 -8.76 10.41
N ILE A 276 -3.53 -8.19 9.29
CA ILE A 276 -4.91 -8.35 8.80
C ILE A 276 -5.09 -9.52 7.83
N ALA A 277 -3.99 -10.07 7.32
CA ALA A 277 -4.03 -11.18 6.38
C ALA A 277 -4.56 -12.45 7.06
N HIS A 278 -5.45 -13.14 6.34
CA HIS A 278 -5.77 -14.55 6.61
C HIS A 278 -5.13 -15.46 5.56
N GLY A 279 -4.68 -14.91 4.43
CA GLY A 279 -3.88 -15.56 3.42
C GLY A 279 -3.24 -14.53 2.52
N ILE A 280 -2.13 -14.88 1.89
CA ILE A 280 -1.32 -13.98 1.08
C ILE A 280 -1.07 -14.61 -0.29
N ILE A 281 -1.37 -13.87 -1.35
CA ILE A 281 -1.07 -14.24 -2.74
C ILE A 281 -0.03 -13.26 -3.27
N ILE A 282 1.04 -13.79 -3.86
CA ILE A 282 2.11 -13.00 -4.48
C ILE A 282 2.16 -13.31 -5.98
N PHE A 283 1.86 -12.30 -6.79
CA PHE A 283 2.01 -12.30 -8.23
C PHE A 283 3.43 -11.87 -8.65
N PRO A 284 3.83 -12.07 -9.93
CA PRO A 284 5.08 -11.51 -10.42
C PRO A 284 5.17 -9.99 -10.21
N GLY A 285 6.33 -9.55 -9.77
CA GLY A 285 6.62 -8.15 -9.47
C GLY A 285 8.11 -7.83 -9.45
N GLY A 286 8.42 -6.56 -9.21
CA GLY A 286 9.79 -6.07 -9.10
C GLY A 286 10.31 -6.07 -7.66
N VAL A 287 11.17 -5.10 -7.37
CA VAL A 287 11.85 -4.96 -6.07
C VAL A 287 10.90 -4.76 -4.87
N GLY A 288 9.78 -4.05 -5.04
CA GLY A 288 8.80 -3.88 -3.95
C GLY A 288 8.11 -5.20 -3.58
N THR A 289 7.80 -6.04 -4.56
CA THR A 289 7.22 -7.37 -4.31
C THR A 289 8.25 -8.31 -3.69
N ALA A 290 9.52 -8.20 -4.06
CA ALA A 290 10.61 -8.94 -3.42
C ALA A 290 10.81 -8.50 -1.95
N GLU A 291 10.73 -7.20 -1.67
CA GLU A 291 10.75 -6.65 -0.30
C GLU A 291 9.61 -7.26 0.56
N GLU A 292 8.39 -7.27 0.04
CA GLU A 292 7.21 -7.83 0.70
C GLU A 292 7.36 -9.34 0.98
N LEU A 293 7.89 -10.11 0.02
CA LEU A 293 8.18 -11.54 0.19
C LEU A 293 9.23 -11.79 1.28
N LEU A 294 10.36 -11.06 1.24
CA LEU A 294 11.45 -11.20 2.19
C LEU A 294 11.02 -10.77 3.61
N TYR A 295 10.20 -9.73 3.71
CA TYR A 295 9.57 -9.32 4.97
C TYR A 295 8.76 -10.47 5.58
N LEU A 296 7.89 -11.07 4.78
CA LEU A 296 7.02 -12.16 5.24
C LEU A 296 7.81 -13.42 5.60
N LEU A 297 8.79 -13.83 4.80
CA LEU A 297 9.62 -14.98 5.10
C LEU A 297 10.46 -14.76 6.36
N GLY A 298 11.04 -13.57 6.56
CA GLY A 298 11.75 -13.23 7.80
C GLY A 298 10.86 -13.36 9.05
N ILE A 299 9.55 -13.10 8.93
CA ILE A 299 8.59 -13.32 10.02
C ILE A 299 8.31 -14.82 10.18
N LEU A 300 7.89 -15.51 9.12
CA LEU A 300 7.42 -16.89 9.20
C LEU A 300 8.52 -17.88 9.62
N MET A 301 9.77 -17.60 9.26
CA MET A 301 10.94 -18.39 9.64
C MET A 301 11.32 -18.24 11.11
N ASN A 302 10.82 -17.23 11.82
CA ASN A 302 11.05 -17.08 13.25
C ASN A 302 10.47 -18.30 14.00
N PRO A 303 11.25 -18.98 14.86
CA PRO A 303 10.77 -20.16 15.59
C PRO A 303 9.50 -19.93 16.43
N HIS A 304 9.25 -18.70 16.89
CA HIS A 304 8.04 -18.35 17.63
C HIS A 304 6.77 -18.37 16.78
N ASN A 305 6.91 -18.36 15.45
CA ASN A 305 5.80 -18.37 14.50
C ASN A 305 5.53 -19.76 13.90
N LYS A 306 6.18 -20.81 14.41
CA LYS A 306 6.02 -22.18 13.88
C LYS A 306 4.57 -22.68 13.88
N GLU A 307 3.78 -22.27 14.87
CA GLU A 307 2.37 -22.65 15.02
C GLU A 307 1.41 -21.68 14.30
N GLN A 308 1.92 -20.65 13.62
CA GLN A 308 1.09 -19.72 12.86
C GLN A 308 0.51 -20.41 11.62
N VAL A 309 -0.78 -20.21 11.37
CA VAL A 309 -1.43 -20.63 10.13
C VAL A 309 -1.67 -19.39 9.27
N LEU A 310 -0.80 -19.18 8.28
CA LEU A 310 -0.89 -18.11 7.31
C LEU A 310 -0.54 -18.66 5.90
N PRO A 311 -1.52 -19.10 5.10
CA PRO A 311 -1.27 -19.64 3.77
C PRO A 311 -0.66 -18.58 2.85
N LEU A 312 0.42 -18.95 2.16
CA LEU A 312 1.14 -18.10 1.22
C LEU A 312 1.27 -18.83 -0.13
N ILE A 313 0.75 -18.21 -1.18
CA ILE A 313 0.79 -18.75 -2.55
C ILE A 313 1.49 -17.76 -3.48
N LEU A 314 2.54 -18.21 -4.14
CA LEU A 314 3.18 -17.52 -5.26
C LEU A 314 2.52 -18.03 -6.55
N THR A 315 2.05 -17.13 -7.41
CA THR A 315 1.28 -17.55 -8.59
C THR A 315 1.34 -16.57 -9.75
N GLY A 316 1.30 -17.09 -10.96
CA GLY A 316 1.24 -16.29 -12.18
C GLY A 316 0.84 -17.13 -13.38
N PRO A 317 0.74 -16.51 -14.56
CA PRO A 317 0.42 -17.21 -15.80
C PRO A 317 1.56 -18.15 -16.19
N LYS A 318 1.33 -19.02 -17.18
CA LYS A 318 2.32 -20.00 -17.65
C LYS A 318 3.69 -19.38 -17.98
N GLU A 319 3.70 -18.18 -18.56
CA GLU A 319 4.91 -17.44 -18.96
C GLU A 319 5.75 -16.99 -17.75
N SER A 320 5.17 -16.96 -16.55
CA SER A 320 5.88 -16.60 -15.31
C SER A 320 6.60 -17.78 -14.64
N ALA A 321 6.57 -18.99 -15.23
CA ALA A 321 7.23 -20.16 -14.67
C ALA A 321 8.74 -19.93 -14.43
N ASP A 322 9.46 -19.35 -15.40
CA ASP A 322 10.88 -19.03 -15.24
C ASP A 322 11.12 -17.91 -14.23
N TYR A 323 10.22 -16.92 -14.14
CA TYR A 323 10.29 -15.89 -13.11
C TYR A 323 10.23 -16.52 -11.71
N PHE A 324 9.26 -17.38 -11.45
CA PHE A 324 9.12 -18.04 -10.15
C PHE A 324 10.22 -19.03 -9.87
N ARG A 325 10.78 -19.69 -10.88
CA ARG A 325 11.98 -20.53 -10.72
C ARG A 325 13.18 -19.71 -10.23
N VAL A 326 13.44 -18.54 -10.83
CA VAL A 326 14.54 -17.66 -10.40
C VAL A 326 14.31 -17.11 -8.99
N VAL A 327 13.07 -16.73 -8.65
CA VAL A 327 12.72 -16.27 -7.30
C VAL A 327 12.88 -17.40 -6.27
N ASP A 328 12.39 -18.60 -6.57
CA ASP A 328 12.52 -19.79 -5.70
C ASP A 328 13.99 -20.19 -5.49
N GLU A 329 14.79 -20.20 -6.57
CA GLU A 329 16.23 -20.42 -6.50
C GLU A 329 16.93 -19.36 -5.65
N PHE A 330 16.57 -18.07 -5.79
CA PHE A 330 17.11 -16.99 -4.95
C PHE A 330 16.78 -17.19 -3.47
N ILE A 331 15.52 -17.50 -3.14
CA ILE A 331 15.09 -17.73 -1.75
C ILE A 331 15.80 -18.96 -1.16
N MET A 332 15.86 -20.07 -1.90
CA MET A 332 16.55 -21.28 -1.47
C MET A 332 18.03 -21.01 -1.19
N ASN A 333 18.72 -20.31 -2.08
CA ASN A 333 20.15 -20.10 -1.96
C ASN A 333 20.55 -19.04 -0.92
N THR A 334 19.62 -18.15 -0.55
CA THR A 334 19.85 -17.11 0.46
C THR A 334 19.36 -17.55 1.83
N LEU A 335 18.10 -17.99 1.94
CA LEU A 335 17.43 -18.29 3.21
C LEU A 335 17.43 -19.80 3.55
N GLY A 336 17.82 -20.65 2.61
CA GLY A 336 17.85 -22.11 2.76
C GLY A 336 16.53 -22.79 2.36
N ASP A 337 16.58 -24.13 2.21
CA ASP A 337 15.43 -24.95 1.80
C ASP A 337 14.25 -24.88 2.78
N GLU A 338 14.50 -24.59 4.05
CA GLU A 338 13.46 -24.43 5.07
C GLU A 338 12.46 -23.31 4.72
N ALA A 339 12.90 -22.29 3.98
CA ALA A 339 12.04 -21.20 3.52
C ALA A 339 10.90 -21.69 2.61
N ARG A 340 11.11 -22.76 1.83
CA ARG A 340 10.11 -23.33 0.92
C ARG A 340 8.90 -23.94 1.63
N LYS A 341 9.02 -24.26 2.92
CA LYS A 341 7.91 -24.82 3.71
C LYS A 341 6.79 -23.80 3.93
N TYR A 342 7.10 -22.52 3.78
CA TYR A 342 6.20 -21.42 4.07
C TYR A 342 5.38 -20.97 2.86
N TYR A 343 5.68 -21.43 1.65
CA TYR A 343 4.93 -21.03 0.45
C TYR A 343 4.71 -22.17 -0.53
N GLN A 344 3.69 -22.02 -1.36
CA GLN A 344 3.42 -22.90 -2.49
C GLN A 344 3.46 -22.09 -3.80
N ILE A 345 4.09 -22.63 -4.84
CA ILE A 345 4.04 -22.05 -6.19
C ILE A 345 2.94 -22.76 -7.00
N ILE A 346 1.99 -22.00 -7.54
CA ILE A 346 0.93 -22.49 -8.42
C ILE A 346 0.97 -21.71 -9.73
N ILE A 347 1.24 -22.38 -10.84
CA ILE A 347 1.36 -21.75 -12.16
C ILE A 347 0.11 -22.04 -12.99
N ASP A 348 -0.46 -20.99 -13.59
CA ASP A 348 -1.54 -21.04 -14.58
C ASP A 348 -2.85 -21.72 -14.10
N ASP A 349 -3.14 -21.69 -12.79
CA ASP A 349 -4.38 -22.27 -12.22
C ASP A 349 -5.04 -21.31 -11.22
N PRO A 350 -5.80 -20.32 -11.70
CA PRO A 350 -6.47 -19.36 -10.83
C PRO A 350 -7.57 -19.99 -9.97
N ASP A 351 -8.16 -21.10 -10.42
CA ASP A 351 -9.20 -21.83 -9.70
C ASP A 351 -8.63 -22.51 -8.45
N GLU A 352 -7.46 -23.15 -8.60
CA GLU A 352 -6.76 -23.81 -7.51
C GLU A 352 -6.20 -22.82 -6.49
N VAL A 353 -5.62 -21.69 -6.94
CA VAL A 353 -5.17 -20.62 -6.03
C VAL A 353 -6.29 -20.20 -5.08
N ALA A 354 -7.46 -19.87 -5.63
CA ALA A 354 -8.60 -19.43 -4.82
C ALA A 354 -9.20 -20.57 -3.99
N ARG A 355 -9.16 -21.81 -4.49
CA ARG A 355 -9.63 -23.01 -3.77
C ARG A 355 -8.76 -23.29 -2.54
N GLN A 356 -7.44 -23.19 -2.67
CA GLN A 356 -6.51 -23.37 -1.56
C GLN A 356 -6.70 -22.29 -0.49
N MET A 357 -6.81 -21.01 -0.90
CA MET A 357 -7.12 -19.93 0.05
C MET A 357 -8.43 -20.17 0.79
N LYS A 358 -9.52 -20.52 0.09
CA LYS A 358 -10.81 -20.79 0.75
C LYS A 358 -10.75 -21.99 1.71
N LYS A 359 -10.04 -23.05 1.34
CA LYS A 359 -9.83 -24.23 2.21
C LYS A 359 -9.04 -23.91 3.47
N ALA A 360 -8.14 -22.93 3.42
CA ALA A 360 -7.32 -22.53 4.56
C ALA A 360 -8.07 -21.65 5.57
N MET A 361 -9.11 -20.91 5.18
CA MET A 361 -9.82 -19.99 6.09
C MET A 361 -10.36 -20.67 7.38
N PRO A 362 -10.97 -21.88 7.33
CA PRO A 362 -11.34 -22.59 8.56
C PRO A 362 -10.14 -22.94 9.45
N LEU A 363 -8.97 -23.26 8.87
CA LEU A 363 -7.75 -23.57 9.62
C LEU A 363 -7.20 -22.31 10.30
N VAL A 364 -7.22 -21.17 9.61
CA VAL A 364 -6.85 -19.87 10.19
C VAL A 364 -7.80 -19.55 11.34
N LYS A 365 -9.11 -19.72 11.14
CA LYS A 365 -10.11 -19.52 12.20
C LYS A 365 -9.84 -20.40 13.42
N GLU A 366 -9.58 -21.69 13.22
CA GLU A 366 -9.26 -22.62 14.30
C GLU A 366 -7.96 -22.24 15.02
N ASN A 367 -6.92 -21.86 14.27
CA ASN A 367 -5.66 -21.38 14.84
C ASN A 367 -5.86 -20.18 15.77
N ARG A 368 -6.60 -19.14 15.33
CA ARG A 368 -6.91 -17.97 16.18
C ARG A 368 -7.75 -18.35 17.40
N ARG A 369 -8.72 -19.27 17.25
CA ARG A 369 -9.53 -19.76 18.38
C ARG A 369 -8.68 -20.49 19.42
N ASN A 370 -7.75 -21.34 18.98
CA ASN A 370 -6.92 -22.14 19.87
C ASN A 370 -5.92 -21.30 20.68
N THR A 371 -5.53 -20.13 20.17
CA THR A 371 -4.64 -19.18 20.85
C THR A 371 -5.38 -18.05 21.57
N GLY A 372 -6.70 -17.94 21.42
CA GLY A 372 -7.49 -16.83 21.95
C GLY A 372 -7.26 -15.49 21.24
N ASP A 373 -6.72 -15.55 20.02
CA ASP A 373 -6.39 -14.39 19.19
C ASP A 373 -7.62 -13.86 18.43
N ALA A 374 -7.55 -12.62 17.96
CA ALA A 374 -8.62 -12.02 17.16
C ALA A 374 -8.59 -12.55 15.71
N TYR A 375 -9.76 -12.61 15.08
CA TYR A 375 -9.86 -12.95 13.66
C TYR A 375 -9.30 -11.81 12.81
N SER A 376 -9.83 -10.59 12.98
CA SER A 376 -9.50 -9.43 12.16
C SER A 376 -8.09 -8.85 12.36
N PHE A 377 -7.35 -9.29 13.37
CA PHE A 377 -5.98 -8.83 13.66
C PHE A 377 -5.19 -9.92 14.36
N ASN A 378 -4.13 -10.41 13.73
CA ASN A 378 -3.26 -11.45 14.27
C ASN A 378 -2.30 -10.85 15.32
N TRP A 379 -2.64 -10.89 16.61
CA TRP A 379 -1.74 -10.44 17.67
C TRP A 379 -0.61 -11.43 17.94
N SER A 380 -0.89 -12.72 17.76
CA SER A 380 0.01 -13.81 18.14
C SER A 380 1.23 -13.94 17.22
N ILE A 381 1.17 -13.43 15.98
CA ILE A 381 2.32 -13.42 15.09
C ILE A 381 3.43 -12.51 15.64
N ARG A 382 4.63 -13.09 15.82
CA ARG A 382 5.80 -12.40 16.33
C ARG A 382 6.53 -11.71 15.18
N ILE A 383 6.65 -10.39 15.25
CA ILE A 383 7.46 -9.61 14.30
C ILE A 383 8.64 -9.05 15.10
N GLU A 384 9.86 -9.34 14.66
CA GLU A 384 11.07 -8.87 15.34
C GLU A 384 11.27 -7.36 15.12
N PRO A 385 11.89 -6.63 16.08
CA PRO A 385 12.02 -5.18 15.99
C PRO A 385 12.71 -4.68 14.73
N ASP A 386 13.71 -5.42 14.22
CA ASP A 386 14.42 -5.11 12.98
C ASP A 386 13.53 -5.07 11.73
N LEU A 387 12.37 -5.72 11.78
CA LEU A 387 11.33 -5.65 10.76
C LEU A 387 10.32 -4.52 11.01
N GLN A 388 10.26 -3.94 12.22
CA GLN A 388 9.31 -2.87 12.56
C GLN A 388 9.90 -1.46 12.53
N HIS A 389 11.21 -1.33 12.80
CA HIS A 389 11.86 -0.02 12.79
C HIS A 389 12.04 0.50 11.36
N PRO A 390 11.70 1.78 11.12
CA PRO A 390 11.93 2.44 9.84
C PRO A 390 13.38 2.34 9.38
N PHE A 391 13.59 1.97 8.12
CA PHE A 391 14.91 2.01 7.49
C PHE A 391 15.05 3.25 6.62
N GLU A 392 16.08 4.06 6.88
CA GLU A 392 16.42 5.22 6.03
C GLU A 392 17.44 4.79 4.96
N PRO A 393 17.07 4.79 3.67
CA PRO A 393 17.94 4.33 2.60
C PRO A 393 18.87 5.45 2.12
N ASN A 394 19.99 5.61 2.81
CA ASN A 394 21.11 6.46 2.40
C ASN A 394 22.34 5.60 2.06
N HIS A 395 23.36 6.19 1.42
CA HIS A 395 24.54 5.45 0.96
C HIS A 395 25.30 4.72 2.09
N GLU A 396 25.36 5.31 3.27
CA GLU A 396 26.02 4.71 4.44
C GLU A 396 25.24 3.50 4.96
N ASN A 397 23.93 3.66 5.19
CA ASN A 397 23.06 2.59 5.69
C ASN A 397 22.96 1.43 4.69
N MET A 398 22.88 1.73 3.40
CA MET A 398 22.84 0.71 2.34
C MET A 398 24.16 -0.06 2.24
N ALA A 399 25.30 0.62 2.38
CA ALA A 399 26.59 -0.03 2.45
C ALA A 399 26.71 -0.91 3.71
N ASN A 400 26.28 -0.42 4.87
CA ASN A 400 26.45 -1.14 6.14
C ASN A 400 25.48 -2.34 6.35
N LEU A 401 24.71 -2.75 5.34
CA LEU A 401 23.84 -3.92 5.44
C LEU A 401 24.68 -5.20 5.55
N ASP A 402 24.41 -6.02 6.56
CA ASP A 402 25.01 -7.35 6.67
C ASP A 402 24.32 -8.31 5.69
N LEU A 403 24.88 -8.41 4.48
CA LEU A 403 24.45 -9.33 3.43
C LEU A 403 25.36 -10.56 3.35
N SER A 404 25.59 -11.20 4.50
CA SER A 404 26.38 -12.43 4.61
C SER A 404 25.55 -13.62 5.12
N HIS A 405 25.99 -14.84 4.83
CA HIS A 405 25.37 -16.06 5.37
C HIS A 405 25.78 -16.37 6.82
N ASN A 406 26.64 -15.56 7.45
CA ASN A 406 27.13 -15.77 8.82
C ASN A 406 26.13 -15.26 9.89
N GLN A 407 24.84 -15.44 9.63
CA GLN A 407 23.73 -15.01 10.49
C GLN A 407 22.55 -15.96 10.32
N ALA A 408 21.55 -15.84 11.21
CA ALA A 408 20.32 -16.62 11.08
C ALA A 408 19.55 -16.21 9.80
N PRO A 409 18.89 -17.14 9.08
CA PRO A 409 18.19 -16.83 7.84
C PRO A 409 17.14 -15.72 7.98
N GLU A 410 16.41 -15.66 9.10
CA GLU A 410 15.43 -14.61 9.37
C GLU A 410 16.07 -13.21 9.51
N LYS A 411 17.34 -13.14 9.97
CA LYS A 411 18.11 -11.89 10.03
C LYS A 411 18.61 -11.47 8.65
N LEU A 412 19.08 -12.44 7.86
CA LEU A 412 19.45 -12.19 6.47
C LEU A 412 18.23 -11.72 5.64
N ALA A 413 17.05 -12.31 5.85
CA ALA A 413 15.81 -11.86 5.23
C ALA A 413 15.47 -10.40 5.59
N ALA A 414 15.67 -9.99 6.85
CA ALA A 414 15.49 -8.61 7.28
C ALA A 414 16.50 -7.64 6.64
N ALA A 415 17.77 -8.04 6.48
CA ALA A 415 18.79 -7.25 5.80
C ALA A 415 18.49 -7.10 4.30
N LEU A 416 18.12 -8.20 3.64
CA LEU A 416 17.70 -8.20 2.24
C LEU A 416 16.46 -7.32 2.04
N ARG A 417 15.45 -7.41 2.91
CA ARG A 417 14.25 -6.55 2.90
C ARG A 417 14.64 -5.07 2.83
N ARG A 418 15.58 -4.63 3.66
CA ARG A 418 16.08 -3.24 3.67
C ARG A 418 16.82 -2.89 2.37
N ALA A 419 17.63 -3.80 1.83
CA ALA A 419 18.29 -3.60 0.55
C ALA A 419 17.28 -3.35 -0.59
N PHE A 420 16.23 -4.18 -0.68
CA PHE A 420 15.17 -3.99 -1.68
C PHE A 420 14.37 -2.71 -1.43
N SER A 421 14.08 -2.37 -0.16
CA SER A 421 13.43 -1.10 0.22
C SER A 421 14.23 0.12 -0.23
N GLY A 422 15.57 0.06 -0.12
CA GLY A 422 16.45 1.11 -0.62
C GLY A 422 16.43 1.25 -2.13
N ILE A 423 16.35 0.13 -2.87
CA ILE A 423 16.19 0.16 -4.34
C ILE A 423 14.83 0.75 -4.73
N VAL A 424 13.75 0.40 -4.03
CA VAL A 424 12.43 1.04 -4.21
C VAL A 424 12.54 2.55 -3.98
N ALA A 425 13.18 2.97 -2.89
CA ALA A 425 13.35 4.38 -2.58
C ALA A 425 14.14 5.14 -3.65
N GLY A 426 15.26 4.57 -4.12
CA GLY A 426 16.07 5.16 -5.18
C GLY A 426 15.37 5.26 -6.54
N ASN A 427 14.36 4.42 -6.79
CA ASN A 427 13.62 4.41 -8.05
C ASN A 427 12.43 5.38 -8.08
N VAL A 428 11.64 5.46 -7.00
CA VAL A 428 10.32 6.13 -7.04
C VAL A 428 10.08 7.18 -5.95
N LYS A 429 10.89 7.18 -4.87
CA LYS A 429 10.71 8.13 -3.76
C LYS A 429 11.59 9.36 -3.94
N GLU A 430 11.03 10.53 -3.72
CA GLU A 430 11.73 11.82 -3.92
C GLU A 430 13.07 11.89 -3.16
N VAL A 431 13.11 11.47 -1.89
CA VAL A 431 14.34 11.48 -1.08
C VAL A 431 15.40 10.55 -1.66
N GLY A 432 15.01 9.35 -2.09
CA GLY A 432 15.93 8.39 -2.69
C GLY A 432 16.46 8.86 -4.04
N ILE A 433 15.58 9.34 -4.92
CA ILE A 433 15.96 9.89 -6.23
C ILE A 433 16.99 11.02 -6.07
N HIS A 434 16.75 11.98 -5.17
CA HIS A 434 17.71 13.06 -4.91
C HIS A 434 19.05 12.55 -4.36
N ALA A 435 19.04 11.53 -3.49
CA ALA A 435 20.28 10.93 -2.99
C ALA A 435 21.11 10.31 -4.12
N ILE A 436 20.46 9.63 -5.07
CA ILE A 436 21.09 9.02 -6.24
C ILE A 436 21.62 10.07 -7.22
N GLU A 437 20.84 11.13 -7.48
CA GLU A 437 21.28 12.26 -8.31
C GLU A 437 22.52 12.97 -7.72
N ALA A 438 22.59 13.08 -6.40
CA ALA A 438 23.68 13.79 -5.71
C ALA A 438 24.95 12.95 -5.51
N HIS A 439 24.84 11.66 -5.20
CA HIS A 439 25.97 10.83 -4.77
C HIS A 439 26.20 9.58 -5.65
N GLY A 440 25.39 9.36 -6.67
CA GLY A 440 25.44 8.16 -7.52
C GLY A 440 24.67 6.97 -6.94
N PRO A 441 24.76 5.78 -7.56
CA PRO A 441 24.01 4.60 -7.14
C PRO A 441 24.36 4.11 -5.73
N PHE A 442 23.43 3.46 -5.05
CA PHE A 442 23.70 2.76 -3.79
C PHE A 442 24.64 1.58 -4.02
N LYS A 443 25.68 1.47 -3.20
CA LYS A 443 26.65 0.37 -3.28
C LYS A 443 26.30 -0.71 -2.29
N LEU A 444 25.95 -1.89 -2.79
CA LEU A 444 25.64 -3.06 -1.98
C LEU A 444 26.82 -4.03 -2.02
N HIS A 445 27.23 -4.51 -0.86
CA HIS A 445 28.30 -5.49 -0.70
C HIS A 445 27.87 -6.60 0.26
N GLY A 446 28.51 -7.76 0.15
CA GLY A 446 28.14 -8.93 0.94
C GLY A 446 28.91 -10.17 0.53
N ASP A 447 28.37 -11.33 0.86
CA ASP A 447 28.90 -12.61 0.37
C ASP A 447 28.91 -12.64 -1.19
N PRO A 448 30.02 -13.02 -1.85
CA PRO A 448 30.11 -12.98 -3.31
C PRO A 448 29.07 -13.84 -4.04
N LEU A 449 28.67 -14.97 -3.47
CA LEU A 449 27.66 -15.84 -4.07
C LEU A 449 26.27 -15.21 -3.92
N LEU A 450 25.97 -14.65 -2.74
CA LEU A 450 24.74 -13.92 -2.48
C LEU A 450 24.59 -12.70 -3.40
N MET A 451 25.64 -11.88 -3.51
CA MET A 451 25.67 -10.70 -4.38
C MET A 451 25.43 -11.07 -5.84
N LYS A 452 26.04 -12.16 -6.33
CA LYS A 452 25.81 -12.68 -7.68
C LYS A 452 24.35 -13.09 -7.91
N GLN A 453 23.72 -13.73 -6.92
CA GLN A 453 22.31 -14.13 -7.01
C GLN A 453 21.37 -12.94 -6.98
N MET A 454 21.67 -11.94 -6.15
CA MET A 454 20.93 -10.69 -6.11
C MET A 454 21.03 -9.93 -7.44
N ASP A 455 22.23 -9.84 -8.03
CA ASP A 455 22.41 -9.22 -9.35
C ASP A 455 21.60 -9.98 -10.43
N GLN A 456 21.69 -11.31 -10.48
CA GLN A 456 20.91 -12.11 -11.44
C GLN A 456 19.39 -11.87 -11.31
N LEU A 457 18.87 -11.81 -10.08
CA LEU A 457 17.46 -11.53 -9.82
C LEU A 457 17.07 -10.12 -10.32
N LEU A 458 17.87 -9.11 -9.97
CA LEU A 458 17.60 -7.72 -10.34
C LEU A 458 17.73 -7.48 -11.85
N GLN A 459 18.71 -8.09 -12.52
CA GLN A 459 18.80 -8.07 -13.99
C GLN A 459 17.57 -8.71 -14.64
N GLY A 460 17.05 -9.80 -14.05
CA GLY A 460 15.78 -10.39 -14.45
C GLY A 460 14.62 -9.40 -14.39
N PHE A 461 14.54 -8.60 -13.31
CA PHE A 461 13.52 -7.55 -13.18
C PHE A 461 13.67 -6.44 -14.21
N ILE A 462 14.90 -6.05 -14.56
CA ILE A 462 15.17 -5.04 -15.60
C ILE A 462 14.75 -5.54 -16.97
N ILE A 463 15.20 -6.74 -17.36
CA ILE A 463 14.88 -7.35 -18.67
C ILE A 463 13.38 -7.50 -18.86
N GLN A 464 12.66 -7.84 -17.80
CA GLN A 464 11.20 -8.00 -17.79
C GLN A 464 10.43 -6.68 -17.56
N GLN A 465 11.12 -5.53 -17.56
CA GLN A 465 10.53 -4.18 -17.40
C GLN A 465 9.70 -4.00 -16.11
N ARG A 466 10.17 -4.57 -15.00
CA ARG A 466 9.47 -4.54 -13.69
C ARG A 466 9.93 -3.40 -12.76
N MET A 467 10.95 -2.65 -13.17
CA MET A 467 11.56 -1.59 -12.36
C MET A 467 10.93 -0.21 -12.61
N LYS A 468 10.25 -0.04 -13.74
CA LYS A 468 9.66 1.21 -14.20
C LYS A 468 8.52 0.92 -15.18
N LEU A 469 7.54 1.80 -15.27
CA LEU A 469 6.52 1.76 -16.32
C LEU A 469 7.15 1.96 -17.72
N PRO A 470 6.53 1.39 -18.78
CA PRO A 470 7.01 1.57 -20.15
C PRO A 470 7.09 3.04 -20.56
N GLY A 471 8.13 3.42 -21.31
CA GLY A 471 8.27 4.77 -21.89
C GLY A 471 9.68 5.37 -21.83
N SER A 472 10.58 4.82 -21.01
CA SER A 472 11.99 5.24 -20.95
C SER A 472 12.89 4.08 -20.51
N ALA A 473 14.18 4.16 -20.85
CA ALA A 473 15.16 3.21 -20.35
C ALA A 473 15.32 3.34 -18.83
N TYR A 474 15.44 2.20 -18.13
CA TYR A 474 15.73 2.17 -16.71
C TYR A 474 17.23 2.26 -16.47
N THR A 475 17.65 3.19 -15.60
CA THR A 475 19.01 3.29 -15.08
C THR A 475 19.02 2.78 -13.65
N PRO A 476 19.78 1.73 -13.31
CA PRO A 476 19.86 1.20 -11.96
C PRO A 476 20.27 2.26 -10.93
N CYS A 477 19.51 2.37 -9.84
CA CYS A 477 19.85 3.20 -8.69
C CYS A 477 20.81 2.49 -7.71
N TYR A 478 21.38 1.37 -8.11
CA TYR A 478 22.22 0.50 -7.29
C TYR A 478 23.39 -0.05 -8.11
N GLU A 479 24.43 -0.45 -7.39
CA GLU A 479 25.63 -1.12 -7.90
C GLU A 479 25.92 -2.29 -6.95
N ILE A 480 25.94 -3.51 -7.48
CA ILE A 480 26.37 -4.70 -6.73
C ILE A 480 27.90 -4.74 -6.79
N CYS A 481 28.56 -4.53 -5.65
CA CYS A 481 30.00 -4.59 -5.52
C CYS A 481 30.45 -6.02 -5.21
N SER A 482 31.43 -6.51 -5.98
CA SER A 482 32.03 -7.84 -5.86
C SER A 482 33.03 -7.96 -4.73
#